data_AF-A0AAP5TB53-F1
#
_entry.id   AF-A0AAP5TB53-F1
#
_cell.length_a   1.000
_cell.length_b   1.000
_cell.length_c   1.000
_cell.angle_alpha   90.00
_cell.angle_beta   90.00
_cell.angle_gamma   90.00
#
_symmetry.space_group_name_H-M   'P 1'
#
loop_
_entity.id
_entity.type
_entity.pdbx_description
1 polymer ?
#
loop_
_entity_poly.entity_id
_entity_poly.type
_entity_poly.pdbx_seq_one_letter_code
_entity_poly.pdbx_strand_id
1 'polypeptide(L)'
;MINPEELNKDVKMFKNGNSFAFRVSKQDREFLSADESTEFEKVVSPDGKEITFRKVEKVRPEIMDIADKLMDKNTDLMKRLERL
;
A
#
# COMPACT_ATOMS: atom_id res chain seq x y z
N MET A 1 -21.04 4.48 -6.01
CA MET A 1 -19.71 4.24 -6.62
C MET A 1 -18.87 5.47 -6.30
N ILE A 2 -17.69 5.32 -5.70
CA ILE A 2 -16.84 6.45 -5.30
C ILE A 2 -16.04 6.91 -6.53
N ASN A 3 -16.10 8.21 -6.86
CA ASN A 3 -15.28 8.81 -7.92
C ASN A 3 -13.87 9.14 -7.38
N PRO A 4 -12.79 8.57 -7.92
CA PRO A 4 -11.43 8.82 -7.43
C PRO A 4 -10.99 10.28 -7.51
N GLU A 5 -11.47 11.02 -8.52
CA GLU A 5 -11.14 12.44 -8.73
C GLU A 5 -11.64 13.34 -7.58
N GLU A 6 -12.66 12.90 -6.84
CA GLU A 6 -13.25 13.66 -5.74
C GLU A 6 -12.62 13.35 -4.38
N LEU A 7 -11.64 12.46 -4.31
CA LEU A 7 -10.96 12.08 -3.07
C LEU A 7 -9.89 13.10 -2.66
N ASN A 8 -9.29 13.80 -3.62
CA ASN A 8 -8.24 14.77 -3.36
C ASN A 8 -8.85 16.07 -2.80
N LYS A 9 -8.62 16.33 -1.51
CA LYS A 9 -9.10 17.52 -0.81
C LYS A 9 -8.02 18.06 0.12
N ASP A 10 -8.03 19.37 0.31
CA ASP A 10 -7.17 20.00 1.30
C ASP A 10 -7.61 19.59 2.71
N VAL A 11 -6.67 19.03 3.47
CA VAL A 11 -6.88 18.60 4.85
C VAL A 11 -5.89 19.30 5.77
N LYS A 12 -6.35 19.67 6.97
CA LYS A 12 -5.50 20.29 7.99
C LYS A 12 -5.10 19.27 9.04
N MET A 13 -3.81 19.24 9.32
CA MET A 13 -3.23 18.47 10.41
C MET A 13 -3.70 19.01 11.76
N PHE A 14 -3.92 18.12 12.74
CA PHE A 14 -4.31 18.51 14.09
C PHE A 14 -3.50 17.76 15.14
N LYS A 15 -3.38 18.35 16.33
CA LYS A 15 -2.68 17.74 17.47
C LYS A 15 -3.51 16.59 18.04
N ASN A 16 -2.88 15.44 18.24
CA ASN A 16 -3.48 14.25 18.86
C ASN A 16 -2.52 13.68 19.92
N GLY A 17 -2.77 14.00 21.19
CA GLY A 17 -1.84 13.73 22.29
C GLY A 17 -0.49 14.43 22.07
N ASN A 18 0.58 13.65 22.06
CA ASN A 18 1.95 14.11 21.81
C ASN A 18 2.35 14.07 20.32
N SER A 19 1.40 13.81 19.42
CA SER A 19 1.63 13.64 18.00
C SER A 19 0.73 14.55 17.17
N PHE A 20 0.88 14.46 15.86
CA PHE A 20 0.00 15.10 14.90
C PHE A 20 -0.63 14.05 13.97
N ALA A 21 -1.86 14.31 13.54
CA ALA A 21 -2.62 13.40 12.70
C ALA A 21 -3.34 14.15 11.57
N PHE A 22 -3.59 13.42 10.48
CA PHE A 22 -4.58 13.77 9.45
C PHE A 22 -5.83 12.92 9.66
N ARG A 23 -7.00 13.48 9.31
CA ARG A 23 -8.24 12.71 9.34
C ARG A 23 -8.37 11.93 8.04
N VAL A 24 -8.64 10.64 8.16
CA VAL A 24 -9.13 9.81 7.04
C VAL A 24 -10.65 9.92 7.05
N SER A 25 -11.26 10.39 5.96
CA SER A 25 -12.71 10.50 5.90
C SER A 25 -13.37 9.11 5.81
N LYS A 26 -14.66 9.02 6.12
CA LYS A 26 -15.42 7.78 5.95
C LYS A 26 -15.32 7.27 4.49
N GLN A 27 -15.39 8.20 3.53
CA GLN A 27 -15.29 7.90 2.10
C GLN A 27 -13.90 7.34 1.75
N ASP A 28 -12.82 7.95 2.22
CA ASP A 28 -11.46 7.47 1.97
C ASP A 28 -11.23 6.10 2.59
N ARG A 29 -11.70 5.90 3.83
CA ARG A 29 -11.61 4.61 4.54
C ARG A 29 -12.34 3.50 3.77
N GLU A 30 -13.55 3.78 3.30
CA GLU A 30 -14.35 2.84 2.50
C GLU A 30 -13.70 2.55 1.16
N PHE A 31 -13.17 3.57 0.47
CA PHE A 31 -12.46 3.41 -0.79
C PHE A 31 -11.18 2.57 -0.62
N LEU A 32 -10.41 2.83 0.43
CA LEU A 32 -9.21 2.07 0.79
C LEU A 32 -9.53 0.66 1.32
N SER A 33 -10.80 0.34 1.58
CA SER A 33 -11.21 -0.89 2.28
C SER A 33 -10.37 -1.10 3.55
N ALA A 34 -10.23 -0.04 4.34
CA ALA A 34 -9.38 0.00 5.53
C ALA A 34 -10.22 -0.05 6.81
N ASP A 35 -9.66 -0.66 7.84
CA ASP A 35 -10.20 -0.74 9.20
C ASP A 35 -9.10 -0.45 10.23
N GLU A 36 -9.44 -0.60 11.51
CA GLU A 36 -8.51 -0.34 12.62
C GLU A 36 -7.32 -1.31 12.65
N SER A 37 -7.40 -2.45 11.95
CA SER A 37 -6.32 -3.44 11.84
C SER A 37 -5.45 -3.25 10.59
N THR A 38 -5.80 -2.28 9.75
CA THR A 38 -5.08 -2.02 8.50
C THR A 38 -3.79 -1.27 8.77
N GLU A 39 -2.68 -1.86 8.34
CA GLU A 39 -1.35 -1.26 8.47
C GLU A 39 -0.97 -0.46 7.21
N PHE A 40 -0.25 0.63 7.43
CA PHE A 40 0.30 1.48 6.38
C PHE A 40 1.80 1.69 6.60
N GLU A 41 2.57 1.57 5.53
CA GLU A 41 3.95 2.01 5.49
C GLU A 41 3.99 3.53 5.28
N LYS A 42 4.77 4.23 6.10
CA LYS A 42 4.99 5.67 5.97
C LYS A 42 6.32 5.92 5.26
N VAL A 43 6.27 6.64 4.14
CA VAL A 43 7.46 7.11 3.40
C VAL A 43 7.44 8.64 3.39
N VAL A 44 8.56 9.26 3.76
CA VAL A 44 8.74 10.72 3.67
C VAL A 44 9.68 10.99 2.51
N SER A 45 9.27 11.87 1.58
CA SER A 45 10.11 12.23 0.45
C SER A 45 11.41 12.91 0.92
N PRO A 46 12.56 12.71 0.24
CA PRO A 46 13.83 13.32 0.63
C PRO A 46 13.80 14.86 0.65
N ASP A 47 12.93 15.47 -0.16
CA ASP A 47 12.75 16.93 -0.22
C ASP A 47 11.81 17.47 0.87
N GLY A 48 11.23 16.60 1.69
CA GLY A 48 10.38 16.94 2.82
C GLY A 48 9.00 17.49 2.43
N LYS A 49 8.61 17.42 1.17
CA LYS A 49 7.32 17.97 0.69
C LYS A 49 6.17 16.98 0.77
N GLU A 50 6.47 15.69 0.78
CA GLU A 50 5.46 14.65 0.65
C GLU A 50 5.62 13.60 1.75
N ILE A 51 4.49 13.15 2.28
CA ILE A 51 4.40 11.95 3.10
C ILE A 51 3.39 11.04 2.42
N THR A 52 3.82 9.85 2.05
CA THR A 52 2.96 8.82 1.46
C THR A 52 2.70 7.74 2.50
N PHE A 53 1.43 7.42 2.71
CA PHE A 53 1.02 6.24 3.46
C PHE A 53 0.54 5.17 2.48
N ARG A 54 1.30 4.09 2.35
CA ARG A 54 0.98 2.99 1.44
C ARG A 54 0.39 1.83 2.25
N LYS A 55 -0.82 1.37 1.89
CA LYS A 55 -1.46 0.22 2.54
C LYS A 55 -0.54 -1.00 2.38
N VAL A 56 -0.25 -1.68 3.50
CA VAL A 56 0.52 -2.92 3.46
C VAL A 56 -0.44 -4.02 3.02
N GLU A 57 -0.21 -4.59 1.85
CA GLU A 57 -0.97 -5.76 1.43
C GLU A 57 -0.55 -6.96 2.28
N LYS A 58 -1.54 -7.62 2.90
CA LYS A 58 -1.31 -8.94 3.47
C LYS A 58 -1.03 -9.86 2.29
N VAL A 59 0.25 -10.16 2.05
CA VAL A 59 0.66 -11.18 1.09
C VAL A 59 -0.14 -12.43 1.43
N ARG A 60 -1.04 -12.83 0.53
CA ARG A 60 -1.75 -14.10 0.70
C ARG A 60 -0.68 -15.19 0.53
N PRO A 61 -0.41 -16.02 1.55
CA PRO A 61 0.59 -17.09 1.42
C PRO A 61 0.35 -17.98 0.20
N GLU A 62 -0.93 -18.18 -0.12
CA GLU A 62 -1.40 -18.90 -1.31
C GLU A 62 -0.84 -18.36 -2.64
N ILE A 63 -0.64 -17.04 -2.77
CA ILE A 63 -0.07 -16.42 -3.98
C ILE A 63 1.44 -16.67 -4.04
N MET A 64 2.12 -16.65 -2.88
CA MET A 64 3.54 -16.98 -2.79
C MET A 64 3.77 -18.44 -3.18
N ASP A 65 2.96 -19.36 -2.65
CA ASP A 65 3.01 -20.78 -3.00
C ASP A 65 2.76 -21.04 -4.49
N ILE A 66 1.88 -20.26 -5.12
CA ILE A 66 1.63 -20.34 -6.57
C ILE A 66 2.83 -19.81 -7.36
N ALA A 67 3.41 -18.68 -6.94
CA ALA A 67 4.59 -18.11 -7.57
C ALA A 67 5.80 -19.07 -7.48
N ASP A 68 6.02 -19.66 -6.30
CA ASP A 68 7.09 -20.65 -6.07
C ASP A 68 6.89 -21.89 -6.93
N LYS A 69 5.66 -22.44 -6.99
CA LYS A 69 5.34 -23.58 -7.88
C LYS A 69 5.53 -23.26 -9.37
N LEU A 70 5.25 -22.04 -9.79
CA LEU A 70 5.45 -21.61 -11.18
C LEU A 70 6.94 -21.42 -11.51
N MET A 71 7.72 -20.88 -10.57
CA MET A 71 9.18 -20.79 -10.71
C MET A 71 9.81 -22.18 -10.77
N ASP A 72 9.45 -23.08 -9.85
CA ASP A 72 9.96 -24.45 -9.82
C ASP A 72 9.64 -25.21 -11.11
N LYS A 73 8.37 -25.13 -11.58
CA LYS A 73 7.93 -25.78 -12.81
C LYS A 73 8.65 -25.25 -14.06
N ASN A 74 9.07 -23.99 -14.05
CA ASN A 74 9.71 -23.32 -15.18
C ASN A 74 11.20 -23.02 -14.95
N THR A 75 11.84 -23.71 -14.00
CA THR A 75 13.23 -23.47 -13.60
C THR A 75 14.20 -23.42 -14.78
N ASP A 76 14.02 -24.31 -15.76
CA ASP A 76 14.90 -24.38 -16.94
C ASP A 76 14.73 -23.16 -17.88
N LEU A 77 13.50 -22.66 -18.02
CA LEU A 77 13.21 -21.43 -18.78
C LEU A 77 13.76 -20.19 -18.07
N MET A 78 13.63 -20.12 -16.75
CA MET A 78 14.15 -19.00 -15.94
C MET A 78 15.69 -18.94 -15.99
N LYS A 79 16.37 -20.09 -15.89
CA LYS A 79 17.84 -20.20 -16.04
C LYS A 79 18.34 -19.77 -17.42
N ARG A 80 17.52 -19.92 -18.47
CA ARG A 80 17.85 -19.46 -19.82
C ARG A 80 17.68 -17.94 -19.96
N LEU A 81 16.69 -17.36 -19.28
CA LEU A 81 16.49 -15.91 -19.19
C LEU A 81 17.61 -15.21 -18.41
N GLU A 82 18.12 -15.81 -17.33
CA GLU A 82 19.22 -15.25 -16.53
C GLU A 82 20.57 -15.19 -17.25
N ARG A 83 20.72 -15.91 -18.36
CA ARG A 83 21.97 -16.01 -19.14
C ARG A 83 21.98 -15.10 -20.38
N LEU A 84 20.95 -14.28 -20.56
CA LEU A 84 20.86 -13.24 -21.60
C LEU A 84 21.26 -11.89 -21.00
#